data_AF-A0A662M8X4-F1
#
_entry.id   AF-A0A662M8X4-F1
#
_cell.length_a   1.000
_cell.length_b   1.000
_cell.length_c   1.000
_cell.angle_alpha   90.00
_cell.angle_beta   90.00
_cell.angle_gamma   90.00
#
_symmetry.space_group_name_H-M   'P 1'
#
loop_
_entity.id
_entity.type
_entity.pdbx_description
1 polymer ?
#
loop_
_entity_poly.entity_id
_entity_poly.type
_entity_poly.pdbx_seq_one_letter_code
_entity_poly.pdbx_strand_id
1 'polypeptide(L)'
;MFLKLRGKEILKHSSIILAVSAAIALPFLIVTSDKFTWYLKFYFLGEGGQLEGISLWRIIDSQGYAVPKTALIACMLISFLAVYYVAYRNRMGIWKTASLTLIIYFMIYPKIHYEYFLMLFALLIPYVVESKKMVAILYIISVLSGVTLLIEQRYLDWGIASAHSTFFISIAAAAMIAIDICLLLIFRHIFREKAWLEGEPLF
;
A
#
# COMPACT_ATOMS: atom_id res chain seq x y z
N MET A 1 19.35 4.95 7.89
CA MET A 1 19.85 3.84 7.07
C MET A 1 20.76 4.30 5.92
N PHE A 2 20.43 5.38 5.18
CA PHE A 2 21.44 6.11 4.37
C PHE A 2 22.44 6.91 5.21
N LEU A 3 22.07 7.24 6.45
CA LEU A 3 22.86 8.01 7.41
C LEU A 3 24.13 7.30 7.96
N LYS A 4 24.41 6.06 7.57
CA LYS A 4 25.65 5.34 7.93
C LYS A 4 26.65 5.22 6.77
N LEU A 5 26.24 5.56 5.55
CA LEU A 5 27.10 5.50 4.37
C LEU A 5 28.02 6.72 4.35
N ARG A 6 29.29 6.52 3.98
CA ARG A 6 30.20 7.67 3.80
C ARG A 6 29.74 8.48 2.59
N GLY A 7 29.97 9.80 2.59
CA GLY A 7 29.48 10.69 1.52
C GLY A 7 29.81 10.23 0.09
N LYS A 8 30.96 9.57 -0.11
CA LYS A 8 31.35 8.97 -1.40
C LYS A 8 30.45 7.79 -1.82
N GLU A 9 30.04 6.96 -0.89
CA GLU A 9 29.15 5.83 -1.16
C GLU A 9 27.73 6.31 -1.43
N ILE A 10 27.23 7.29 -0.67
CA ILE A 10 25.92 7.91 -0.93
C ILE A 10 25.91 8.47 -2.35
N LEU A 11 26.92 9.27 -2.70
CA LEU A 11 27.01 9.85 -4.04
C LEU A 11 27.01 8.77 -5.12
N LYS A 12 27.83 7.72 -4.98
CA LYS A 12 27.87 6.61 -5.93
C LYS A 12 26.50 5.94 -6.11
N HIS A 13 25.82 5.60 -5.02
CA HIS A 13 24.51 4.95 -5.09
C HIS A 13 23.44 5.88 -5.69
N SER A 14 23.41 7.14 -5.27
CA SER A 14 22.51 8.16 -5.82
C SER A 14 22.76 8.38 -7.31
N SER A 15 24.02 8.43 -7.76
CA SER A 15 24.37 8.56 -9.18
C SER A 15 23.92 7.35 -9.99
N ILE A 16 24.08 6.12 -9.49
CA ILE A 16 23.60 4.91 -10.17
C ILE A 16 22.09 4.92 -10.28
N ILE A 17 21.37 5.20 -9.17
CA ILE A 17 19.90 5.27 -9.18
C ILE A 17 19.44 6.32 -10.19
N LEU A 18 20.01 7.53 -10.15
CA LEU A 18 19.67 8.60 -11.07
C LEU A 18 19.94 8.22 -12.53
N ALA A 19 21.11 7.64 -12.81
CA ALA A 19 21.49 7.25 -14.17
C ALA A 19 20.57 6.16 -14.73
N VAL A 20 20.26 5.12 -13.95
CA VAL A 20 19.36 4.04 -14.36
C VAL A 20 17.93 4.58 -14.53
N SER A 21 17.43 5.36 -13.59
CA SER A 21 16.11 6.00 -13.70
C SER A 21 16.02 6.90 -14.93
N ALA A 22 17.06 7.69 -15.22
CA ALA A 22 17.11 8.55 -16.38
C ALA A 22 17.20 7.75 -17.69
N ALA A 23 18.02 6.71 -17.76
CA ALA A 23 18.15 5.84 -18.93
C ALA A 23 16.81 5.17 -19.29
N ILE A 24 16.01 4.82 -18.29
CA ILE A 24 14.69 4.23 -18.49
C ILE A 24 13.65 5.33 -18.82
N ALA A 25 13.61 6.43 -18.07
CA ALA A 25 12.52 7.41 -18.18
C ALA A 25 12.70 8.42 -19.32
N LEU A 26 13.94 8.84 -19.63
CA LEU A 26 14.20 9.88 -20.64
C LEU A 26 13.71 9.52 -22.04
N PRO A 27 13.88 8.28 -22.56
CA PRO A 27 13.33 7.92 -23.86
C PRO A 27 11.83 8.17 -23.97
N PHE A 28 11.06 7.79 -22.94
CA PHE A 28 9.60 8.02 -22.91
C PHE A 28 9.25 9.50 -22.73
N LEU A 29 10.02 10.23 -21.92
CA LEU A 29 9.82 11.66 -21.74
C LEU A 29 10.08 12.44 -23.04
N ILE A 30 11.06 12.02 -23.84
CA ILE A 30 11.42 12.65 -25.11
C ILE A 30 10.42 12.27 -26.22
N VAL A 31 10.11 10.98 -26.35
CA VAL A 31 9.29 10.47 -27.47
C VAL A 31 7.79 10.66 -27.22
N THR A 32 7.32 10.52 -25.98
CA THR A 32 5.89 10.58 -25.61
C THR A 32 5.67 11.40 -24.35
N SER A 33 6.15 12.65 -24.35
CA SER A 33 6.12 13.54 -23.19
C SER A 33 4.73 13.76 -22.59
N ASP A 34 3.72 13.93 -23.44
CA ASP A 34 2.31 14.12 -23.06
C ASP A 34 1.76 12.88 -22.33
N LYS A 35 2.00 11.67 -22.85
CA LYS A 35 1.57 10.42 -22.23
C LYS A 35 2.32 10.14 -20.94
N PHE A 36 3.63 10.40 -20.93
CA PHE A 36 4.48 10.22 -19.76
C PHE A 36 4.03 11.14 -18.61
N THR A 37 3.82 12.43 -18.90
CA THR A 37 3.34 13.40 -17.89
C THR A 37 1.91 13.12 -17.46
N TRP A 38 1.02 12.69 -18.36
CA TRP A 38 -0.33 12.26 -17.99
C TRP A 38 -0.29 11.08 -17.01
N TYR A 39 0.57 10.09 -17.24
CA TYR A 39 0.74 8.95 -16.32
C TYR A 39 1.16 9.43 -14.91
N LEU A 40 2.12 10.36 -14.83
CA LEU A 40 2.53 10.93 -13.55
C LEU A 40 1.37 11.66 -12.86
N LYS A 41 0.60 12.46 -13.59
CA LYS A 41 -0.57 13.16 -13.05
C LYS A 41 -1.66 12.19 -12.59
N PHE A 42 -1.89 11.11 -13.32
CA PHE A 42 -2.90 10.10 -12.98
C PHE A 42 -2.57 9.36 -11.67
N TYR A 43 -1.31 8.98 -11.47
CA TYR A 43 -0.90 8.24 -10.27
C TYR A 43 -0.57 9.15 -9.08
N PHE A 44 0.10 10.30 -9.29
CA PHE A 44 0.55 11.16 -8.20
C PHE A 44 -0.42 12.27 -7.84
N LEU A 45 -1.11 12.86 -8.82
CA LEU A 45 -2.06 13.96 -8.59
C LEU A 45 -3.52 13.47 -8.63
N GLY A 46 -3.71 12.21 -9.00
CA GLY A 46 -5.02 11.60 -9.12
C GLY A 46 -5.89 12.25 -10.19
N GLU A 47 -5.30 12.82 -11.24
CA GLU A 47 -6.05 13.16 -12.46
C GLU A 47 -6.67 11.88 -13.06
N GLY A 48 -7.78 11.97 -13.80
CA GLY A 48 -8.42 10.79 -14.41
C GLY A 48 -9.82 10.41 -13.90
N GLY A 49 -10.50 11.30 -13.16
CA GLY A 49 -11.90 11.07 -12.77
C GLY A 49 -12.06 10.23 -11.51
N GLN A 50 -12.88 9.18 -11.59
CA GLN A 50 -13.26 8.34 -10.45
C GLN A 50 -12.05 7.55 -9.92
N LEU A 51 -12.07 7.23 -8.63
CA LEU A 51 -11.12 6.25 -8.08
C LEU A 51 -11.37 4.88 -8.70
N GLU A 52 -10.34 4.04 -8.77
CA GLU A 52 -10.40 2.66 -9.27
C GLU A 52 -9.78 1.72 -8.22
N GLY A 53 -10.23 0.47 -8.20
CA GLY A 53 -9.74 -0.57 -7.30
C GLY A 53 -10.67 -0.85 -6.12
N ILE A 54 -10.17 -1.58 -5.12
CA ILE A 54 -10.98 -2.15 -4.03
C ILE A 54 -10.79 -1.43 -2.69
N SER A 55 -10.18 -0.24 -2.67
CA SER A 55 -9.91 0.49 -1.43
C SER A 55 -11.20 0.98 -0.74
N LEU A 56 -11.15 1.15 0.58
CA LEU A 56 -12.25 1.78 1.32
C LEU A 56 -12.60 3.17 0.77
N TRP A 57 -11.58 3.94 0.41
CA TRP A 57 -11.73 5.28 -0.14
C TRP A 57 -12.50 5.30 -1.47
N ARG A 58 -12.26 4.32 -2.35
CA ARG A 58 -13.03 4.13 -3.58
C ARG A 58 -14.48 3.80 -3.29
N ILE A 59 -14.74 2.90 -2.35
CA ILE A 59 -16.11 2.53 -1.97
C ILE A 59 -16.86 3.76 -1.44
N ILE A 60 -16.25 4.55 -0.56
CA ILE A 60 -16.83 5.77 -0.01
C ILE A 60 -17.08 6.83 -1.11
N ASP A 61 -16.10 7.03 -2.01
CA ASP A 61 -16.20 7.94 -3.16
C ASP A 61 -17.37 7.57 -4.08
N SER A 62 -17.59 6.26 -4.31
CA SER A 62 -18.72 5.77 -5.12
C SER A 62 -20.10 6.12 -4.53
N GLN A 63 -20.17 6.38 -3.22
CA GLN A 63 -21.39 6.77 -2.52
C GLN A 63 -21.57 8.30 -2.46
N GLY A 64 -20.70 9.07 -3.11
CA GLY A 64 -20.75 10.53 -3.15
C GLY A 64 -20.01 11.23 -2.01
N TYR A 65 -19.29 10.48 -1.15
CA TYR A 65 -18.52 11.02 -0.03
C TYR A 65 -17.03 11.17 -0.39
N ALA A 66 -16.73 11.84 -1.50
CA ALA A 66 -15.38 12.00 -2.00
C ALA A 66 -14.45 12.72 -1.00
N VAL A 67 -13.33 12.10 -0.65
CA VAL A 67 -12.25 12.76 0.10
C VAL A 67 -11.31 13.46 -0.87
N PRO A 68 -10.92 14.73 -0.64
CA PRO A 68 -9.97 15.41 -1.50
C PRO A 68 -8.69 14.61 -1.68
N LYS A 69 -8.30 14.36 -2.93
CA LYS A 69 -7.12 13.54 -3.28
C LYS A 69 -5.83 14.09 -2.65
N THR A 70 -5.71 15.41 -2.58
CA THR A 70 -4.61 16.11 -1.89
C THR A 70 -4.56 15.81 -0.39
N ALA A 71 -5.69 15.66 0.27
CA ALA A 71 -5.76 15.29 1.69
C ALA A 71 -5.29 13.84 1.91
N LEU A 72 -5.67 12.91 1.03
CA LEU A 72 -5.20 11.53 1.09
C LEU A 72 -3.69 11.42 0.84
N ILE A 73 -3.16 12.19 -0.14
CA ILE A 73 -1.72 12.26 -0.39
C ILE A 73 -0.97 12.82 0.82
N ALA A 74 -1.46 13.92 1.40
CA ALA A 74 -0.86 14.53 2.58
C ALA A 74 -0.89 13.57 3.77
N CYS A 75 -2.01 12.88 4.00
CA CYS A 75 -2.16 11.87 5.04
C CYS A 75 -1.13 10.75 4.86
N MET A 76 -1.01 10.18 3.65
CA MET A 76 -0.03 9.14 3.35
C MET A 76 1.41 9.60 3.60
N LEU A 77 1.77 10.81 3.15
CA LEU A 77 3.10 11.38 3.38
C LEU A 77 3.40 11.51 4.88
N ILE A 78 2.47 12.07 5.65
CA ILE A 78 2.61 12.24 7.11
C ILE A 78 2.77 10.87 7.78
N SER A 79 1.95 9.88 7.42
CA SER A 79 2.02 8.54 7.99
C SER A 79 3.33 7.82 7.67
N PHE A 80 3.87 7.99 6.45
CA PHE A 80 5.19 7.46 6.09
C PHE A 80 6.30 8.13 6.88
N LEU A 81 6.29 9.46 6.98
CA LEU A 81 7.26 10.19 7.79
C LEU A 81 7.20 9.77 9.27
N ALA A 82 5.99 9.53 9.80
CA ALA A 82 5.81 9.03 11.16
C ALA A 82 6.44 7.64 11.34
N VAL A 83 6.18 6.69 10.43
CA VAL A 83 6.81 5.35 10.49
C VAL A 83 8.32 5.44 10.38
N TYR A 84 8.86 6.24 9.46
CA TYR A 84 10.30 6.41 9.32
C TYR A 84 10.93 7.05 10.56
N TYR A 85 10.26 8.04 11.17
CA TYR A 85 10.72 8.65 12.41
C TYR A 85 10.73 7.66 13.57
N VAL A 86 9.66 6.86 13.71
CA VAL A 86 9.56 5.80 14.72
C VAL A 86 10.62 4.72 14.48
N ALA A 87 10.82 4.30 13.23
CA ALA A 87 11.85 3.34 12.85
C ALA A 87 13.26 3.85 13.15
N TYR A 88 13.51 5.14 12.90
CA TYR A 88 14.77 5.79 13.24
C TYR A 88 15.00 5.81 14.77
N ARG A 89 14.00 6.23 15.56
CA ARG A 89 14.09 6.29 17.03
C ARG A 89 14.31 4.91 17.65
N ASN A 90 13.67 3.88 17.12
CA ASN A 90 13.74 2.51 17.63
C ASN A 90 14.81 1.63 16.95
N ARG A 91 15.62 2.20 16.04
CA ARG A 91 16.66 1.48 15.27
C ARG A 91 16.14 0.21 14.57
N MET A 92 14.94 0.30 13.99
CA MET A 92 14.29 -0.83 13.34
C MET A 92 15.02 -1.25 12.06
N GLY A 93 14.99 -2.55 11.73
CA GLY A 93 15.56 -3.07 10.48
C GLY A 93 14.84 -2.55 9.24
N ILE A 94 15.50 -2.61 8.07
CA ILE A 94 14.92 -2.15 6.78
C ILE A 94 13.62 -2.91 6.51
N TRP A 95 13.66 -4.23 6.58
CA TRP A 95 12.54 -5.08 6.22
C TRP A 95 11.32 -4.83 7.12
N LYS A 96 11.53 -4.67 8.43
CA LYS A 96 10.45 -4.34 9.35
C LYS A 96 9.88 -2.95 9.09
N THR A 97 10.73 -1.98 8.80
CA THR A 97 10.29 -0.63 8.40
C THR A 97 9.48 -0.67 7.10
N ALA A 98 9.92 -1.43 6.11
CA ALA A 98 9.22 -1.62 4.84
C ALA A 98 7.85 -2.29 5.06
N SER A 99 7.78 -3.35 5.86
CA SER A 99 6.52 -4.04 6.20
C SER A 99 5.51 -3.10 6.86
N LEU A 100 5.94 -2.32 7.87
CA LEU A 100 5.05 -1.36 8.54
C LEU A 100 4.61 -0.22 7.61
N THR A 101 5.51 0.27 6.75
CA THR A 101 5.18 1.29 5.76
C THR A 101 4.18 0.75 4.74
N LEU A 102 4.36 -0.50 4.29
CA LEU A 102 3.46 -1.15 3.36
C LEU A 102 2.06 -1.35 3.96
N ILE A 103 1.97 -1.75 5.23
CA ILE A 103 0.67 -1.84 5.92
C ILE A 103 -0.05 -0.48 5.91
N ILE A 104 0.66 0.62 6.23
CA ILE A 104 0.08 1.96 6.16
C ILE A 104 -0.37 2.33 4.76
N TYR A 105 0.43 2.00 3.74
CA TYR A 105 0.05 2.23 2.35
C TYR A 105 -1.28 1.54 2.03
N PHE A 106 -1.49 0.30 2.48
CA PHE A 106 -2.75 -0.42 2.24
C PHE A 106 -3.97 0.15 2.96
N MET A 107 -3.79 0.87 4.06
CA MET A 107 -4.92 1.50 4.76
C MET A 107 -5.27 2.87 4.16
N ILE A 108 -4.27 3.62 3.68
CA ILE A 108 -4.45 5.03 3.30
C ILE A 108 -4.55 5.22 1.79
N TYR A 109 -3.92 4.38 0.98
CA TYR A 109 -3.84 4.60 -0.45
C TYR A 109 -5.21 4.34 -1.13
N PRO A 110 -5.74 5.31 -1.92
CA PRO A 110 -7.09 5.19 -2.47
C PRO A 110 -7.23 4.30 -3.71
N LYS A 111 -6.13 3.92 -4.37
CA LYS A 111 -6.16 3.16 -5.63
C LYS A 111 -5.59 1.74 -5.49
N ILE A 112 -5.95 1.03 -4.43
CA ILE A 112 -5.46 -0.33 -4.17
C ILE A 112 -6.17 -1.32 -5.07
N HIS A 113 -5.39 -2.13 -5.78
CA HIS A 113 -5.89 -3.23 -6.58
C HIS A 113 -5.68 -4.56 -5.85
N TYR A 114 -6.48 -5.57 -6.18
CA TYR A 114 -6.46 -6.87 -5.51
C TYR A 114 -5.07 -7.53 -5.61
N GLU A 115 -4.40 -7.41 -6.75
CA GLU A 115 -3.09 -8.00 -7.02
C GLU A 115 -2.01 -7.47 -6.09
N TYR A 116 -2.19 -6.25 -5.56
CA TYR A 116 -1.23 -5.67 -4.64
C TYR A 116 -1.17 -6.46 -3.33
N PHE A 117 -2.25 -7.15 -2.93
CA PHE A 117 -2.26 -7.99 -1.73
C PHE A 117 -1.24 -9.13 -1.82
N LEU A 118 -0.85 -9.58 -3.02
CA LEU A 118 0.24 -10.56 -3.18
C LEU A 118 1.58 -10.00 -2.68
N MET A 119 1.88 -8.75 -3.02
CA MET A 119 3.08 -8.06 -2.53
C MET A 119 3.01 -7.86 -1.01
N LEU A 120 1.84 -7.50 -0.49
CA LEU A 120 1.61 -7.40 0.95
C LEU A 120 1.89 -8.73 1.65
N PHE A 121 1.30 -9.82 1.19
CA PHE A 121 1.49 -11.14 1.80
C PHE A 121 2.94 -11.60 1.70
N ALA A 122 3.60 -11.43 0.55
CA ALA A 122 4.99 -11.80 0.38
C ALA A 122 5.91 -11.11 1.41
N LEU A 123 5.65 -9.83 1.71
CA LEU A 123 6.46 -9.07 2.66
C LEU A 123 6.11 -9.37 4.13
N LEU A 124 4.84 -9.67 4.43
CA LEU A 124 4.37 -9.89 5.80
C LEU A 124 4.56 -11.33 6.30
N ILE A 125 4.50 -12.34 5.44
CA ILE A 125 4.61 -13.76 5.81
C ILE A 125 5.80 -14.04 6.74
N PRO A 126 7.02 -13.58 6.45
CA PRO A 126 8.17 -13.89 7.31
C PRO A 126 8.05 -13.36 8.74
N TYR A 127 7.26 -12.31 8.95
CA TYR A 127 7.04 -11.70 10.26
C TYR A 127 5.89 -12.30 11.06
N VAL A 128 5.02 -13.08 10.41
CA VAL A 128 3.77 -13.56 11.01
C VAL A 128 3.63 -15.07 11.01
N VAL A 129 4.46 -15.78 10.23
CA VAL A 129 4.36 -17.24 10.03
C VAL A 129 4.48 -18.05 11.32
N GLU A 130 5.25 -17.56 12.29
CA GLU A 130 5.43 -18.23 13.59
C GLU A 130 4.17 -18.17 14.47
N SER A 131 3.24 -17.25 14.17
CA SER A 131 2.00 -17.08 14.91
C SER A 131 0.82 -17.61 14.11
N LYS A 132 0.27 -18.76 14.52
CA LYS A 132 -0.97 -19.34 13.94
C LYS A 132 -2.11 -18.32 13.85
N LYS A 133 -2.22 -17.45 14.86
CA LYS A 133 -3.21 -16.36 14.89
C LYS A 133 -2.97 -15.36 13.76
N MET A 134 -1.74 -14.91 13.55
CA MET A 134 -1.44 -13.91 12.52
C MET A 134 -1.52 -14.50 11.11
N VAL A 135 -1.15 -15.77 10.95
CA VAL A 135 -1.41 -16.52 9.70
C VAL A 135 -2.90 -16.59 9.40
N ALA A 136 -3.75 -16.90 10.39
CA ALA A 136 -5.20 -16.88 10.21
C ALA A 136 -5.73 -15.48 9.80
N ILE A 137 -5.15 -14.42 10.36
CA ILE A 137 -5.49 -13.03 9.96
C ILE A 137 -5.11 -12.77 8.50
N LEU A 138 -3.98 -13.26 7.99
CA LEU A 138 -3.64 -13.14 6.57
C LEU A 138 -4.67 -13.84 5.67
N TYR A 139 -5.13 -15.04 6.05
CA TYR A 139 -6.20 -15.74 5.32
C TYR A 139 -7.50 -14.94 5.34
N ILE A 140 -7.88 -14.37 6.49
CA ILE A 140 -9.05 -13.50 6.61
C ILE A 140 -8.93 -12.31 5.65
N ILE A 141 -7.78 -11.63 5.62
CA ILE A 141 -7.54 -10.51 4.69
C ILE A 141 -7.72 -10.96 3.24
N SER A 142 -7.17 -12.12 2.86
CA SER A 142 -7.27 -12.67 1.50
C SER A 142 -8.73 -12.97 1.10
N VAL A 143 -9.51 -13.56 1.99
CA VAL A 143 -10.94 -13.84 1.74
C VAL A 143 -11.72 -12.53 1.60
N LEU A 144 -11.52 -11.59 2.54
CA LEU A 144 -12.22 -10.31 2.54
C LEU A 144 -11.87 -9.45 1.31
N SER A 145 -10.62 -9.47 0.85
CA SER A 145 -10.22 -8.72 -0.34
C SER A 145 -10.82 -9.33 -1.60
N GLY A 146 -10.94 -10.66 -1.67
CA GLY A 146 -11.64 -11.37 -2.75
C GLY A 146 -13.14 -11.05 -2.78
N VAL A 147 -13.81 -11.03 -1.61
CA VAL A 147 -15.22 -10.62 -1.51
C VAL A 147 -15.41 -9.18 -1.98
N THR A 148 -14.52 -8.27 -1.56
CA THR A 148 -14.57 -6.87 -1.95
C THR A 148 -14.40 -6.71 -3.45
N LEU A 149 -13.43 -7.40 -4.06
CA LEU A 149 -13.21 -7.41 -5.51
C LEU A 149 -14.46 -7.84 -6.28
N LEU A 150 -15.07 -8.96 -5.90
CA LEU A 150 -16.26 -9.47 -6.60
C LEU A 150 -17.43 -8.49 -6.55
N ILE A 151 -17.62 -7.81 -5.42
CA ILE A 151 -18.67 -6.80 -5.26
C ILE A 151 -18.34 -5.56 -6.10
N GLU A 152 -17.10 -5.06 -6.01
CA GLU A 152 -16.65 -3.87 -6.72
C GLU A 152 -16.79 -4.05 -8.24
N GLN A 153 -16.28 -5.15 -8.80
CA GLN A 153 -16.41 -5.47 -10.23
C GLN A 153 -17.87 -5.54 -10.68
N ARG A 154 -18.72 -6.20 -9.88
CA ARG A 154 -20.11 -6.47 -10.26
C ARG A 154 -21.03 -5.25 -10.15
N TYR A 155 -20.84 -4.44 -9.11
CA TYR A 155 -21.78 -3.38 -8.72
C TYR A 155 -21.26 -1.97 -8.97
N LEU A 156 -19.94 -1.75 -8.95
CA LEU A 156 -19.34 -0.43 -9.16
C LEU A 156 -18.79 -0.28 -10.58
N ASP A 157 -18.03 -1.26 -11.08
CA ASP A 157 -17.42 -1.16 -12.41
C ASP A 157 -18.39 -1.49 -13.55
N TRP A 158 -19.07 -2.65 -13.47
CA TRP A 158 -19.93 -3.09 -14.57
C TRP A 158 -21.35 -2.50 -14.51
N GLY A 159 -21.80 -2.02 -13.35
CA GLY A 159 -23.14 -1.43 -13.18
C GLY A 159 -24.31 -2.38 -13.50
N ILE A 160 -24.08 -3.70 -13.49
CA ILE A 160 -25.02 -4.70 -14.03
C ILE A 160 -26.22 -4.96 -13.11
N ALA A 161 -26.10 -4.71 -11.80
CA ALA A 161 -27.12 -5.06 -10.81
C ALA A 161 -27.56 -3.82 -10.00
N SER A 162 -28.75 -3.29 -10.29
CA SER A 162 -29.33 -2.15 -9.58
C SER A 162 -30.12 -2.54 -8.34
N ALA A 163 -30.69 -3.76 -8.30
CA ALA A 163 -31.35 -4.28 -7.11
C ALA A 163 -30.30 -4.68 -6.05
N HIS A 164 -30.45 -4.16 -4.83
CA HIS A 164 -29.61 -4.43 -3.67
C HIS A 164 -28.16 -3.90 -3.73
N SER A 165 -27.83 -3.00 -4.65
CA SER A 165 -26.48 -2.42 -4.76
C SER A 165 -25.99 -1.82 -3.43
N THR A 166 -26.84 -1.07 -2.73
CA THR A 166 -26.52 -0.47 -1.42
C THR A 166 -26.13 -1.51 -0.37
N PHE A 167 -26.81 -2.66 -0.35
CA PHE A 167 -26.52 -3.72 0.61
C PHE A 167 -25.15 -4.35 0.35
N PHE A 168 -24.87 -4.74 -0.90
CA PHE A 168 -23.58 -5.34 -1.25
C PHE A 168 -22.42 -4.36 -1.13
N ILE A 169 -22.60 -3.09 -1.53
CA ILE A 169 -21.59 -2.06 -1.35
C ILE A 169 -21.30 -1.85 0.15
N SER A 170 -22.32 -1.92 1.01
CA SER A 170 -22.11 -1.85 2.47
C SER A 170 -21.31 -3.04 3.00
N ILE A 171 -21.51 -4.25 2.44
CA ILE A 171 -20.68 -5.42 2.77
C ILE A 171 -19.24 -5.19 2.35
N ALA A 172 -18.98 -4.65 1.16
CA ALA A 172 -17.64 -4.33 0.69
C ALA A 172 -16.95 -3.30 1.60
N ALA A 173 -17.67 -2.25 2.02
CA ALA A 173 -17.16 -1.27 2.97
C ALA A 173 -16.81 -1.92 4.32
N ALA A 174 -17.69 -2.78 4.85
CA ALA A 174 -17.45 -3.51 6.10
C ALA A 174 -16.25 -4.46 5.99
N ALA A 175 -16.09 -5.14 4.85
CA ALA A 175 -14.95 -6.02 4.58
C ALA A 175 -13.63 -5.23 4.57
N MET A 176 -13.60 -4.06 3.93
CA MET A 176 -12.41 -3.20 3.92
C MET A 176 -12.08 -2.63 5.30
N ILE A 177 -13.07 -2.22 6.09
CA ILE A 177 -12.84 -1.81 7.48
C ILE A 177 -12.28 -2.99 8.31
N ALA A 178 -12.80 -4.20 8.11
CA ALA A 178 -12.29 -5.40 8.77
C ALA A 178 -10.84 -5.72 8.34
N ILE A 179 -10.50 -5.51 7.07
CA ILE A 179 -9.12 -5.60 6.57
C ILE A 179 -8.23 -4.58 7.28
N ASP A 180 -8.62 -3.32 7.38
CA ASP A 180 -7.83 -2.28 8.06
C ASP A 180 -7.59 -2.64 9.54
N ILE A 181 -8.60 -3.16 10.24
CA ILE A 181 -8.46 -3.66 11.61
C ILE A 181 -7.45 -4.82 11.67
N CYS A 182 -7.56 -5.79 10.76
CA CYS A 182 -6.63 -6.91 10.66
C CYS A 182 -5.19 -6.44 10.40
N LEU A 183 -5.01 -5.46 9.51
CA LEU A 183 -3.73 -4.84 9.22
C LEU A 183 -3.17 -4.10 10.42
N LEU A 184 -3.98 -3.39 11.20
CA LEU A 184 -3.55 -2.77 12.46
C LEU A 184 -3.11 -3.80 13.50
N LEU A 185 -3.78 -4.95 13.58
CA LEU A 185 -3.37 -6.05 14.46
C LEU A 185 -2.01 -6.62 14.04
N ILE A 186 -1.79 -6.83 12.75
CA ILE A 186 -0.50 -7.27 12.22
C ILE A 186 0.56 -6.20 12.45
N PHE A 187 0.27 -4.93 12.18
CA PHE A 187 1.17 -3.79 12.43
C PHE A 187 1.66 -3.82 13.88
N ARG A 188 0.73 -3.95 14.83
CA ARG A 188 1.07 -4.01 16.26
C ARG A 188 1.89 -5.25 16.62
N HIS A 189 1.60 -6.40 16.02
CA HIS A 189 2.37 -7.62 16.22
C HIS A 189 3.81 -7.45 15.72
N ILE A 190 3.98 -7.06 14.45
CA ILE A 190 5.29 -6.84 13.83
C ILE A 190 6.08 -5.80 14.61
N PHE A 191 5.44 -4.70 15.04
CA PHE A 191 6.11 -3.64 15.78
C PHE A 191 6.72 -4.13 17.11
N ARG A 192 6.00 -5.01 17.83
CA ARG A 192 6.40 -5.47 19.17
C ARG A 192 7.31 -6.69 19.14
N GLU A 193 7.00 -7.66 18.30
CA GLU A 193 7.72 -8.93 18.28
C GLU A 193 8.98 -8.82 17.43
N LYS A 194 9.98 -9.63 17.77
CA LYS A 194 11.16 -9.86 16.93
C LYS A 194 10.89 -11.09 16.09
N ALA A 195 10.94 -10.95 14.78
CA ALA A 195 10.90 -12.10 13.88
C ALA A 195 12.29 -12.73 13.80
N TRP A 196 12.35 -14.02 13.44
CA TRP A 196 13.60 -14.73 13.17
C TRP A 196 14.50 -14.02 12.13
N LEU A 197 13.90 -13.31 11.16
CA LEU A 197 14.62 -12.47 10.19
C LEU A 197 15.45 -11.33 10.81
N GLU A 198 15.13 -10.95 12.05
CA GLU A 198 15.84 -9.91 12.79
C GLU A 198 16.88 -10.47 13.76
N GLY A 199 17.01 -11.80 13.84
CA GLY A 199 18.05 -12.48 14.60
C GLY A 199 19.43 -12.35 13.94
N GLU A 200 20.49 -12.62 14.72
CA GLU A 200 21.80 -12.84 14.10
C GLU A 200 21.71 -14.01 13.13
N PRO A 201 22.38 -13.93 11.97
CA PRO A 201 22.44 -15.07 11.06
C PRO A 201 22.94 -16.28 11.86
N LEU A 202 22.10 -17.32 11.90
CA LEU A 202 22.62 -18.66 12.14
C LEU A 202 23.63 -18.87 11.01
N PHE A 203 24.89 -19.15 11.34
CA PHE A 203 26.09 -19.23 10.47
C PHE A 203 26.97 -17.96 10.43
#